data_AF-A0AAW3T5Y7-F1
#
_entry.id   AF-A0AAW3T5Y7-F1
#
_cell.length_a   1.000
_cell.length_b   1.000
_cell.length_c   1.000
_cell.angle_alpha   90.00
_cell.angle_beta   90.00
_cell.angle_gamma   90.00
#
_symmetry.space_group_name_H-M   'P 1'
#
loop_
_entity.id
_entity.type
_entity.pdbx_description
1 polymer ?
#
loop_
_entity_poly.entity_id
_entity_poly.type
_entity_poly.pdbx_seq_one_letter_code
_entity_poly.pdbx_strand_id
1 'polypeptide(L)' 'MFEGRSDEAKRALIRGLFERLDTQVGIAPHSVEICITETPKVNWGIRGANAADLELGYRVDV' A
#
# COMPACT_ATOMS: atom_id res chain seq x y z
N MET A 1 0.84 -2.69 4.68
CA MET A 1 0.27 -1.33 4.90
C MET A 1 -0.87 -1.41 5.90
N PHE A 2 -1.38 -0.29 6.45
CA PHE A 2 -2.62 -0.36 7.25
C PHE A 2 -3.80 -0.79 6.38
N GLU A 3 -4.65 -1.64 6.93
CA GLU A 3 -5.96 -1.95 6.34
C GLU A 3 -6.85 -0.71 6.26
N GLY A 4 -7.86 -0.76 5.40
CA GLY A 4 -8.90 0.28 5.28
C GLY A 4 -8.91 1.04 3.96
N ARG A 5 -7.90 0.85 3.08
CA ARG A 5 -7.93 1.40 1.73
C ARG A 5 -9.01 0.74 0.88
N SER A 6 -9.59 1.51 -0.03
CA SER A 6 -10.56 1.04 -1.01
C SER A 6 -9.93 0.06 -2.00
N ASP A 7 -10.75 -0.79 -2.59
CA ASP A 7 -10.31 -1.71 -3.64
C ASP A 7 -9.81 -0.95 -4.88
N GLU A 8 -10.40 0.21 -5.18
CA GLU A 8 -9.95 1.04 -6.30
C GLU A 8 -8.56 1.60 -6.07
N ALA A 9 -8.25 2.07 -4.85
CA ALA A 9 -6.90 2.54 -4.52
C ALA A 9 -5.86 1.41 -4.63
N LYS A 10 -6.21 0.19 -4.20
CA LYS A 10 -5.32 -0.99 -4.34
C LYS A 10 -5.08 -1.34 -5.82
N ARG A 11 -6.14 -1.33 -6.65
CA ARG A 11 -6.03 -1.57 -8.10
C ARG A 11 -5.19 -0.50 -8.79
N ALA A 12 -5.39 0.77 -8.43
CA ALA A 12 -4.63 1.89 -8.95
C ALA A 12 -3.14 1.79 -8.60
N LEU A 13 -2.82 1.39 -7.36
CA LEU A 13 -1.44 1.13 -6.93
C LEU A 13 -0.79 0.03 -7.78
N ILE A 14 -1.43 -1.13 -7.90
CA ILE A 14 -0.90 -2.28 -8.67
C ILE A 14 -0.65 -1.88 -10.13
N ARG A 15 -1.64 -1.25 -10.77
CA ARG A 15 -1.51 -0.76 -12.16
C ARG A 15 -0.34 0.20 -12.31
N GLY A 16 -0.24 1.18 -11.41
CA GLY A 16 0.83 2.17 -11.44
C GLY A 16 2.21 1.59 -11.12
N LEU A 17 2.31 0.49 -10.36
CA LEU A 17 3.57 -0.20 -10.13
C LEU A 17 4.03 -0.94 -11.39
N PHE A 18 3.15 -1.68 -12.06
CA PHE A 18 3.48 -2.32 -13.34
C PHE A 18 3.96 -1.30 -14.38
N GLU A 19 3.23 -0.20 -14.54
CA GLU A 19 3.59 0.86 -15.50
C GLU A 19 4.96 1.46 -15.21
N ARG A 20 5.27 1.76 -13.93
CA ARG A 20 6.57 2.35 -13.56
C ARG A 20 7.71 1.35 -13.68
N LEU A 21 7.49 0.08 -13.31
CA LEU A 21 8.52 -0.96 -13.44
C LEU A 21 8.88 -1.19 -14.91
N ASP A 22 7.89 -1.17 -15.80
CA ASP A 22 8.11 -1.28 -17.25
C ASP A 22 8.83 -0.02 -17.77
N THR A 23 8.27 1.16 -17.54
CA THR A 23 8.77 2.41 -18.16
C THR A 23 10.06 2.96 -17.57
N GLN A 24 10.34 2.72 -16.28
CA GLN A 24 11.50 3.31 -15.59
C GLN A 24 12.64 2.31 -15.36
N VAL A 25 12.32 1.01 -15.29
CA VAL A 25 13.30 -0.04 -14.96
C VAL A 25 13.43 -1.07 -16.09
N GLY A 26 12.49 -1.12 -17.03
CA GLY A 26 12.51 -2.05 -18.16
C GLY A 26 12.06 -3.47 -17.79
N ILE A 27 11.35 -3.65 -16.67
CA ILE A 27 10.84 -4.96 -16.26
C ILE A 27 9.43 -5.14 -16.81
N ALA A 28 9.26 -6.08 -17.73
CA ALA A 28 7.98 -6.34 -18.35
C ALA A 28 6.92 -6.77 -17.31
N PRO A 29 5.66 -6.29 -17.40
CA PRO A 29 4.64 -6.57 -16.38
C PRO A 29 4.40 -8.05 -16.10
N HIS A 30 4.47 -8.90 -17.14
CA HIS A 30 4.27 -10.34 -17.00
C HIS A 30 5.37 -11.06 -16.19
N SER A 31 6.49 -10.38 -15.92
CA SER A 31 7.61 -10.90 -15.12
C SER A 31 7.51 -10.53 -13.64
N VAL A 32 6.43 -9.85 -13.22
CA VAL A 32 6.27 -9.32 -11.86
C VAL A 32 4.97 -9.83 -11.25
N GLU A 33 5.05 -10.29 -9.99
CA GLU A 33 3.89 -10.57 -9.14
C GLU A 33 3.84 -9.53 -8.02
N ILE A 34 2.65 -9.00 -7.73
CA ILE A 34 2.44 -8.00 -6.66
C ILE A 34 1.38 -8.53 -5.71
N CYS A 35 1.75 -8.69 -4.44
CA CYS A 35 0.83 -9.00 -3.36
C CYS A 35 0.79 -7.83 -2.36
N ILE A 36 -0.42 -7.38 -2.00
CA ILE A 36 -0.62 -6.35 -0.99
C ILE A 36 -0.97 -7.04 0.33
N THR A 37 -0.11 -6.88 1.34
CA THR A 37 -0.40 -7.31 2.70
C THR A 37 -0.86 -6.14 3.54
N GLU A 38 -2.03 -6.31 4.17
CA GLU A 38 -2.62 -5.34 5.09
C GLU A 38 -2.52 -5.82 6.53
N THR A 39 -2.54 -4.87 7.45
CA THR A 39 -2.44 -5.16 8.88
C THR A 39 -3.36 -4.21 9.64
N PRO A 40 -4.18 -4.71 10.58
CA PRO A 40 -4.95 -3.87 11.48
C PRO A 40 -4.06 -2.87 12.21
N LYS A 41 -4.52 -1.63 12.39
CA LYS A 41 -3.75 -0.59 13.09
C LYS A 41 -3.33 -1.04 14.50
N VAL A 42 -4.21 -1.77 15.20
CA VAL A 42 -3.96 -2.27 16.57
C VAL A 42 -2.78 -3.24 16.63
N ASN A 43 -2.43 -3.87 15.52
CA ASN A 43 -1.32 -4.83 15.43
C ASN A 43 0.00 -4.16 15.04
N TRP A 44 0.07 -2.83 14.99
CA TRP A 44 1.24 -2.11 14.48
C TRP A 44 1.73 -1.06 15.48
N GLY A 45 2.98 -1.19 15.91
CA GLY A 45 3.69 -0.14 16.67
C GLY A 45 4.55 0.73 15.76
N ILE A 46 4.34 2.04 15.75
CA ILE A 46 5.20 3.02 15.06
C ILE A 46 5.39 4.26 15.91
N ARG A 47 6.53 4.95 15.76
CA ARG A 47 6.82 6.21 16.47
C ARG A 47 6.65 6.12 18.00
N GLY A 48 6.89 4.94 18.57
CA GLY A 48 6.75 4.68 20.01
C GLY A 48 5.31 4.52 20.51
N ALA A 49 4.31 4.45 19.63
CA ALA A 49 2.90 4.29 19.98
C ALA A 49 2.23 3.16 19.17
N ASN A 50 1.06 2.70 19.64
CA ASN A 50 0.19 1.86 18.83
C ASN A 50 -0.42 2.71 17.70
N ALA A 51 -0.46 2.18 16.48
CA ALA A 51 -0.96 2.93 15.33
C ALA A 51 -2.47 3.22 15.40
N ALA A 52 -3.23 2.51 16.24
CA ALA A 52 -4.62 2.84 16.52
C ALA A 52 -4.76 4.15 17.32
N ASP A 53 -3.76 4.52 18.11
CA ASP A 53 -3.77 5.71 18.97
C ASP A 53 -3.11 6.93 18.28
N LEU A 54 -2.63 6.76 17.06
CA LEU A 54 -1.94 7.82 16.31
C LEU A 54 -2.89 8.61 15.41
N GLU A 55 -2.80 9.93 15.50
CA GLU A 55 -3.33 10.82 14.46
C GLU A 55 -2.42 10.78 13.23
N LEU A 56 -2.97 10.28 12.11
CA LEU A 56 -2.26 10.25 10.83
C LEU A 56 -2.53 11.55 10.08
N GLY A 57 -1.49 12.15 9.52
CA GLY A 57 -1.61 13.31 8.63
C GLY A 57 -2.21 13.01 7.25
N TYR A 58 -2.84 11.85 7.09
CA TYR A 58 -3.46 11.39 5.85
C TYR A 58 -4.61 10.42 6.14
N ARG A 59 -5.54 10.30 5.20
CA ARG A 59 -6.65 9.33 5.27
C ARG A 59 -6.20 7.96 4.80
N VAL A 60 -6.59 6.92 5.54
CA VAL A 60 -6.27 5.54 5.19
C VAL A 60 -7.36 4.97 4.26
N ASP A 61 -8.58 5.44 4.40
CA ASP A 61 -9.78 5.11 3.62
C ASP A 61 -9.87 5.94 2.34
N VAL A 62 -8.90 5.75 1.45
CA VAL A 62 -8.91 6.27 0.07
C VAL A 62 -9.12 5.14 -0.91
#